data_AF-A0A7X9PEI5-F1
#
_entry.id   AF-A0A7X9PEI5-F1
#
_cell.length_a   1.000
_cell.length_b   1.000
_cell.length_c   1.000
_cell.angle_alpha   90.00
_cell.angle_beta   90.00
_cell.angle_gamma   90.00
#
_symmetry.space_group_name_H-M   'P 1'
#
loop_
_entity.id
_entity.type
_entity.pdbx_description
1 polymer ?
#
loop_
_entity_poly.entity_id
_entity_poly.type
_entity_poly.pdbx_seq_one_letter_code
_entity_poly.pdbx_strand_id
1 'polypeptide(L)'
;MSTYHPELDNPGQQLQELLMELYPMGDIPEKVFISKLDHDLRAEGQLVEVIYKSSINYLVRRLIKTAQYIKKTSGEISDALYFSELRNLLNNELDFPKGQIEKILILLLECVIASEKKPTQKTKDRVVRMARDQGKKCYICGCDMDFTQNNMDQSVEVEHLWPNSLGGQSVDSNLIACCRRCNQAKHDYLDADDFHYEEISFNTEDFPEEHTLRDREQKIALLARSAYKCSYRRCKATPSSSGEFTYFRRNPGDSWHYLNIDTFCSEHSNNG
;
A
#
# COMPACT_ATOMS: atom_id res chain seq x y z
N MET A 1 1.60 -9.93 -18.53
CA MET A 1 2.31 -11.17 -18.15
C MET A 1 2.00 -11.43 -16.69
N SER A 2 1.10 -12.38 -16.43
CA SER A 2 0.68 -12.77 -15.07
C SER A 2 1.84 -13.51 -14.39
N THR A 3 2.39 -12.89 -13.35
CA THR A 3 3.34 -13.53 -12.45
C THR A 3 2.56 -14.41 -11.49
N TYR A 4 2.70 -15.72 -11.68
CA TYR A 4 2.33 -16.73 -10.69
C TYR A 4 3.01 -16.38 -9.34
N HIS A 5 2.24 -15.95 -8.33
CA HIS A 5 2.72 -15.65 -6.98
C HIS A 5 2.30 -16.78 -6.03
N PRO A 6 3.22 -17.68 -5.65
CA PRO A 6 2.92 -18.75 -4.72
C PRO A 6 2.72 -18.15 -3.32
N GLU A 7 1.55 -18.41 -2.74
CA GLU A 7 1.13 -18.13 -1.36
C GLU A 7 0.96 -16.65 -1.00
N LEU A 8 -0.21 -16.12 -1.34
CA LEU A 8 -0.71 -14.87 -0.77
C LEU A 8 -1.10 -15.14 0.69
N ASP A 9 -0.19 -14.89 1.61
CA ASP A 9 -0.40 -15.18 3.04
C ASP A 9 -1.48 -14.29 3.69
N ASN A 10 -1.87 -13.19 3.03
CA ASN A 10 -2.79 -12.21 3.61
C ASN A 10 -4.20 -12.31 2.98
N PRO A 11 -5.26 -12.59 3.77
CA PRO A 11 -6.63 -12.64 3.24
C PRO A 11 -7.10 -11.31 2.65
N GLY A 12 -6.59 -10.17 3.16
CA GLY A 12 -6.90 -8.86 2.57
C GLY A 12 -6.36 -8.71 1.15
N GLN A 13 -5.16 -9.23 0.89
CA GLN A 13 -4.55 -9.23 -0.43
C GLN A 13 -5.29 -10.17 -1.38
N GLN A 14 -5.66 -11.37 -0.91
CA GLN A 14 -6.49 -12.30 -1.67
C GLN A 14 -7.86 -11.70 -2.03
N LEU A 15 -8.45 -10.91 -1.12
CA LEU A 15 -9.69 -10.18 -1.39
C LEU A 15 -9.49 -9.10 -2.46
N GLN A 16 -8.40 -8.33 -2.39
CA GLN A 16 -8.05 -7.34 -3.41
C GLN A 16 -7.93 -7.99 -4.79
N GLU A 17 -7.18 -9.09 -4.89
CA GLU A 17 -6.99 -9.81 -6.15
C GLU A 17 -8.29 -10.40 -6.69
N LEU A 18 -9.12 -11.00 -5.83
CA LEU A 18 -10.45 -11.45 -6.23
C LEU A 18 -11.27 -10.29 -6.81
N LEU A 19 -11.25 -9.12 -6.19
CA LEU A 19 -11.98 -7.96 -6.71
C LEU A 19 -11.40 -7.48 -8.05
N MET A 20 -10.08 -7.54 -8.24
CA MET A 20 -9.46 -7.25 -9.53
C MET A 20 -9.86 -8.27 -10.61
N GLU A 21 -10.04 -9.55 -10.25
CA GLU A 21 -10.56 -10.58 -11.16
C GLU A 21 -12.03 -10.35 -11.53
N LEU A 22 -12.84 -9.89 -10.58
CA LEU A 22 -14.27 -9.61 -10.80
C LEU A 22 -14.51 -8.34 -11.59
N TYR A 23 -13.65 -7.34 -11.39
CA TYR A 23 -13.68 -6.05 -12.06
C TYR A 23 -12.34 -5.85 -12.76
N PRO A 24 -12.03 -6.58 -13.83
CA PRO A 24 -10.78 -6.38 -14.54
C PRO A 24 -10.78 -5.00 -15.19
N MET A 25 -9.64 -4.31 -15.18
CA MET A 25 -9.50 -3.00 -15.83
C MET A 25 -9.94 -3.05 -17.31
N GLY A 26 -9.63 -4.17 -18.00
CA GLY A 26 -9.97 -4.39 -19.40
C GLY A 26 -9.36 -3.36 -20.35
N ASP A 27 -9.73 -3.46 -21.62
CA ASP A 27 -9.46 -2.38 -22.59
C ASP A 27 -10.50 -1.29 -22.38
N ILE A 28 -10.08 -0.14 -21.84
CA ILE A 28 -10.96 1.00 -21.64
C ILE A 28 -11.09 1.77 -22.97
N PRO A 29 -12.31 1.94 -23.52
CA PRO A 29 -12.48 2.66 -24.78
C PRO A 29 -11.97 4.10 -24.68
N GLU A 30 -11.26 4.58 -25.70
CA GLU A 30 -10.70 5.95 -25.76
C GLU A 30 -11.74 7.06 -25.55
N LYS A 31 -13.02 6.76 -25.81
CA LYS A 31 -14.12 7.73 -25.70
C LYS A 31 -14.62 7.93 -24.27
N VAL A 32 -14.20 7.09 -23.32
CA VAL A 32 -14.59 7.22 -21.90
C VAL A 32 -13.92 8.46 -21.31
N PHE A 33 -14.63 9.14 -20.40
CA PHE A 33 -14.16 10.36 -19.74
C PHE A 33 -12.73 10.24 -19.21
N ILE A 34 -12.42 9.14 -18.52
CA ILE A 34 -11.11 9.03 -17.89
C ILE A 34 -9.96 8.82 -18.89
N SER A 35 -10.20 8.08 -19.97
CA SER A 35 -9.21 7.91 -21.04
C SER A 35 -8.90 9.23 -21.74
N LYS A 36 -9.90 10.12 -21.87
CA LYS A 36 -9.68 11.48 -22.40
C LYS A 36 -8.81 12.31 -21.48
N LEU A 37 -9.10 12.31 -20.17
CA LEU A 37 -8.28 13.04 -19.20
C LEU A 37 -6.84 12.51 -19.19
N ASP A 38 -6.65 11.19 -19.17
CA ASP A 38 -5.33 10.57 -19.21
C ASP A 38 -4.55 10.99 -20.48
N HIS A 39 -5.23 11.00 -21.63
CA HIS A 39 -4.65 11.49 -22.89
C HIS A 39 -4.28 12.98 -22.83
N ASP A 40 -5.19 13.84 -22.37
CA ASP A 40 -4.99 15.29 -22.28
C ASP A 40 -3.83 15.63 -21.32
N LEU A 41 -3.66 14.84 -20.26
CA LEU A 41 -2.56 14.94 -19.30
C LEU A 41 -1.28 14.20 -19.75
N ARG A 42 -1.30 13.52 -20.90
CA ARG A 42 -0.20 12.69 -21.41
C ARG A 42 0.31 11.68 -20.36
N ALA A 43 -0.62 11.09 -19.62
CA ALA A 43 -0.32 10.19 -18.51
C ALA A 43 -0.02 8.74 -18.97
N GLU A 44 -0.14 8.43 -20.27
CA GLU A 44 0.21 7.13 -20.85
C GLU A 44 -0.50 5.94 -20.18
N GLY A 45 -1.76 6.12 -19.78
CA GLY A 45 -2.57 5.14 -19.06
C GLY A 45 -2.34 5.09 -17.55
N GLN A 46 -1.37 5.84 -17.02
CA GLN A 46 -1.05 5.81 -15.59
C GLN A 46 -2.18 6.40 -14.73
N LEU A 47 -2.89 7.43 -15.20
CA LEU A 47 -4.01 7.99 -14.43
C LEU A 47 -5.17 6.99 -14.37
N VAL A 48 -5.45 6.33 -15.50
CA VAL A 48 -6.45 5.25 -15.58
C VAL A 48 -6.11 4.13 -14.60
N GLU A 49 -4.86 3.69 -14.55
CA GLU A 49 -4.41 2.62 -13.67
C GLU A 49 -4.53 2.99 -12.19
N VAL A 50 -4.12 4.20 -11.82
CA VAL A 50 -4.21 4.72 -10.44
C VAL A 50 -5.67 4.77 -9.98
N ILE A 51 -6.59 5.31 -10.79
CA ILE A 51 -8.01 5.40 -10.45
C ILE A 51 -8.65 4.03 -10.33
N TYR A 52 -8.27 3.10 -11.21
CA TYR A 52 -8.73 1.73 -11.14
C TYR A 52 -8.31 1.07 -9.82
N LYS A 53 -7.02 1.12 -9.48
CA LYS A 53 -6.48 0.50 -8.26
C LYS A 53 -7.00 1.18 -6.99
N SER A 54 -7.08 2.50 -6.96
CA SER A 54 -7.64 3.24 -5.82
C SER A 54 -9.10 2.90 -5.57
N SER A 55 -9.88 2.68 -6.64
CA SER A 55 -11.28 2.23 -6.54
C SER A 55 -11.39 0.80 -5.97
N ILE A 56 -10.49 -0.10 -6.37
CA ILE A 56 -10.40 -1.45 -5.79
C ILE A 56 -10.01 -1.37 -4.30
N ASN A 57 -9.01 -0.57 -3.95
CA ASN A 57 -8.55 -0.39 -2.57
C ASN A 57 -9.65 0.18 -1.68
N TYR A 58 -10.40 1.17 -2.18
CA TYR A 58 -11.59 1.68 -1.50
C TYR A 58 -12.63 0.59 -1.25
N LEU A 59 -12.90 -0.26 -2.24
CA LEU A 59 -13.86 -1.36 -2.09
C LEU A 59 -13.38 -2.40 -1.06
N VAL A 60 -12.11 -2.81 -1.08
CA VAL A 60 -11.51 -3.69 -0.07
C VAL A 60 -11.69 -3.10 1.33
N ARG A 61 -11.32 -1.83 1.51
CA ARG A 61 -11.44 -1.12 2.79
C ARG A 61 -12.89 -1.07 3.26
N ARG A 62 -13.82 -0.68 2.38
CA ARG A 62 -15.25 -0.62 2.70
C ARG A 62 -15.76 -1.97 3.17
N LEU A 63 -15.49 -3.04 2.42
CA LEU A 63 -15.97 -4.38 2.77
C LEU A 63 -15.43 -4.85 4.12
N ILE A 64 -14.11 -4.71 4.35
CA ILE A 64 -13.49 -5.14 5.61
C ILE A 64 -13.98 -4.30 6.79
N LYS A 65 -14.07 -2.98 6.64
CA LYS A 65 -14.57 -2.08 7.71
C LYS A 65 -16.04 -2.33 8.01
N THR A 66 -16.86 -2.63 7.01
CA THR A 66 -18.26 -3.04 7.21
C THR A 66 -18.33 -4.39 7.94
N ALA A 67 -17.51 -5.39 7.56
CA ALA A 67 -17.48 -6.67 8.27
C ALA A 67 -17.05 -6.51 9.75
N GLN A 68 -16.03 -5.68 10.02
CA GLN A 68 -15.62 -5.34 11.39
C GLN A 68 -16.73 -4.61 12.17
N TYR A 69 -17.44 -3.69 11.51
CA TYR A 69 -18.58 -2.98 12.11
C TYR A 69 -19.70 -3.94 12.48
N ILE A 70 -20.14 -4.80 11.55
CA ILE A 70 -21.18 -5.81 11.78
C ILE A 70 -20.76 -6.70 12.95
N LYS A 71 -19.55 -7.27 12.94
CA LYS A 71 -19.06 -8.10 14.07
C LYS A 71 -19.14 -7.39 15.41
N LYS A 72 -18.82 -6.10 15.47
CA LYS A 72 -18.90 -5.29 16.68
C LYS A 72 -20.35 -5.05 17.12
N THR A 73 -21.28 -4.83 16.19
CA THR A 73 -22.69 -4.57 16.48
C THR A 73 -23.49 -5.82 16.82
N SER A 74 -23.16 -6.98 16.24
CA SER A 74 -23.80 -8.27 16.55
C SER A 74 -23.33 -8.85 17.91
N GLY A 75 -22.60 -8.06 18.72
CA GLY A 75 -21.86 -8.45 19.90
C GLY A 75 -22.54 -9.52 20.78
N GLU A 76 -21.80 -10.58 21.08
CA GLU A 76 -22.17 -11.72 21.95
C GLU A 76 -23.35 -12.62 21.49
N ILE A 77 -24.12 -12.26 20.45
CA ILE A 77 -25.38 -12.96 20.10
C ILE A 77 -25.16 -14.29 19.34
N SER A 78 -24.02 -14.45 18.65
CA SER A 78 -23.36 -15.68 18.15
C SER A 78 -22.76 -15.47 16.75
N ASP A 79 -21.71 -16.24 16.42
CA ASP A 79 -21.07 -16.24 15.10
C ASP A 79 -22.07 -16.50 13.95
N ALA A 80 -23.17 -17.21 14.22
CA ALA A 80 -24.21 -17.49 13.24
C ALA A 80 -24.96 -16.21 12.80
N LEU A 81 -25.24 -15.29 13.72
CA LEU A 81 -25.89 -14.03 13.39
C LEU A 81 -24.96 -13.14 12.56
N TYR A 82 -23.71 -12.99 12.99
CA TYR A 82 -22.68 -12.25 12.25
C TYR A 82 -22.55 -12.76 10.80
N PHE A 83 -22.47 -14.07 10.64
CA PHE A 83 -22.37 -14.71 9.32
C PHE A 83 -23.62 -14.45 8.45
N SER A 84 -24.81 -14.53 9.06
CA SER A 84 -26.08 -14.26 8.36
C SER A 84 -26.19 -12.80 7.91
N GLU A 85 -25.82 -11.84 8.76
CA GLU A 85 -25.84 -10.41 8.43
C GLU A 85 -24.84 -10.07 7.33
N LEU A 86 -23.61 -10.60 7.42
CA LEU A 86 -22.59 -10.37 6.40
C LEU A 86 -22.99 -10.99 5.06
N ARG A 87 -23.58 -12.20 5.06
CA ARG A 87 -24.12 -12.81 3.83
C ARG A 87 -25.29 -11.99 3.27
N ASN A 88 -26.17 -11.44 4.12
CA ASN A 88 -27.29 -10.61 3.70
C ASN A 88 -26.79 -9.35 2.98
N LEU A 89 -25.79 -8.64 3.56
CA LEU A 89 -25.13 -7.50 2.91
C LEU A 89 -24.64 -7.85 1.50
N LEU A 90 -23.88 -8.95 1.37
CA LEU A 90 -23.31 -9.38 0.09
C LEU A 90 -24.36 -9.79 -0.95
N ASN A 91 -25.51 -10.32 -0.54
CA ASN A 91 -26.56 -10.78 -1.46
C ASN A 91 -27.56 -9.68 -1.85
N ASN A 92 -27.88 -8.80 -0.92
CA ASN A 92 -29.06 -7.93 -1.02
C ASN A 92 -28.70 -6.45 -1.09
N GLU A 93 -27.52 -6.04 -0.63
CA GLU A 93 -27.11 -4.63 -0.64
C GLU A 93 -25.98 -4.33 -1.63
N LEU A 94 -25.30 -5.36 -2.13
CA LEU A 94 -24.19 -5.26 -3.08
C LEU A 94 -24.47 -6.14 -4.30
N ASP A 95 -24.08 -5.66 -5.48
CA ASP A 95 -24.32 -6.34 -6.75
C ASP A 95 -23.12 -7.21 -7.16
N PHE A 96 -22.75 -8.17 -6.30
CA PHE A 96 -21.70 -9.13 -6.61
C PHE A 96 -22.25 -10.33 -7.41
N PRO A 97 -21.47 -10.93 -8.32
CA PRO A 97 -21.85 -12.17 -8.98
C PRO A 97 -22.15 -13.27 -7.94
N LYS A 98 -23.33 -13.89 -8.02
CA LYS A 98 -23.79 -14.88 -7.03
C LYS A 98 -22.80 -16.02 -6.76
N GLY A 99 -22.06 -16.45 -7.78
CA GLY A 99 -21.05 -17.50 -7.67
C GLY A 99 -19.81 -17.12 -6.86
N GLN A 100 -19.65 -15.84 -6.48
CA GLN A 100 -18.46 -15.30 -5.83
C GLN A 100 -18.73 -14.88 -4.39
N ILE A 101 -20.00 -14.78 -3.99
CA ILE A 101 -20.41 -14.32 -2.66
C ILE A 101 -19.77 -15.15 -1.55
N GLU A 102 -19.78 -16.48 -1.65
CA GLU A 102 -19.19 -17.34 -0.61
C GLU A 102 -17.68 -17.18 -0.51
N LYS A 103 -16.97 -16.97 -1.64
CA LYS A 103 -15.53 -16.71 -1.64
C LYS A 103 -15.22 -15.37 -0.95
N ILE A 104 -15.96 -14.31 -1.29
CA ILE A 104 -15.84 -12.99 -0.66
C ILE A 104 -16.14 -13.09 0.84
N LEU A 105 -17.20 -13.81 1.21
CA LEU A 105 -17.61 -14.01 2.60
C LEU A 105 -16.49 -14.67 3.44
N ILE A 106 -15.91 -15.77 2.95
CA ILE A 106 -14.80 -16.46 3.61
C ILE A 106 -13.61 -15.52 3.82
N LEU A 107 -13.20 -14.80 2.77
CA LEU A 107 -12.08 -13.86 2.84
C LEU A 107 -12.33 -12.73 3.84
N LEU A 108 -13.56 -12.21 3.92
CA LEU A 108 -13.91 -11.19 4.91
C LEU A 108 -13.83 -11.70 6.34
N LEU A 109 -14.28 -12.93 6.60
CA LEU A 109 -14.14 -13.55 7.92
C LEU A 109 -12.66 -13.69 8.30
N GLU A 110 -11.82 -14.15 7.37
CA GLU A 110 -10.38 -14.28 7.58
C GLU A 110 -9.70 -12.92 7.80
N CYS A 111 -10.09 -11.88 7.06
CA CYS A 111 -9.61 -10.52 7.27
C CYS A 111 -9.90 -10.02 8.69
N VAL A 112 -11.13 -10.25 9.17
CA VAL A 112 -11.54 -9.84 10.51
C VAL A 112 -10.74 -10.61 11.57
N ILE A 113 -10.59 -11.93 11.44
CA ILE A 113 -9.76 -12.75 12.34
C ILE A 113 -8.30 -12.28 12.33
N ALA A 114 -7.73 -11.98 11.17
CA ALA A 114 -6.37 -11.49 11.05
C ALA A 114 -6.20 -10.13 11.76
N SER A 115 -7.16 -9.21 11.62
CA SER A 115 -7.12 -7.88 12.22
C SER A 115 -7.14 -7.86 13.75
N GLU A 116 -7.65 -8.93 14.37
CA GLU A 116 -7.65 -9.12 15.83
C GLU A 116 -6.32 -9.67 16.36
N LYS A 117 -5.54 -10.34 15.50
CA LYS A 117 -4.27 -10.98 15.88
C LYS A 117 -3.10 -10.02 15.75
N LYS A 118 -2.56 -9.57 16.88
CA LYS A 118 -1.32 -8.78 16.95
C LYS A 118 -0.08 -9.68 16.95
N PRO A 119 1.06 -9.22 16.41
CA PRO A 119 2.31 -9.99 16.45
C PRO A 119 2.80 -10.12 17.89
N THR A 120 3.22 -11.33 18.26
CA THR A 120 3.76 -11.61 19.60
C THR A 120 5.08 -10.87 19.83
N GLN A 121 5.43 -10.60 21.08
CA GLN A 121 6.72 -9.96 21.40
C GLN A 121 7.91 -10.78 20.85
N LYS A 122 7.86 -12.10 20.96
CA LYS A 122 8.88 -13.01 20.40
C LYS A 122 9.05 -12.84 18.89
N THR A 123 7.94 -12.71 18.15
CA THR A 123 7.97 -12.46 16.70
C THR A 123 8.59 -11.09 16.41
N LYS A 124 8.19 -10.05 17.15
CA LYS A 124 8.75 -8.71 16.99
C LYS A 124 10.27 -8.69 17.25
N ASP A 125 10.70 -9.28 18.35
CA ASP A 125 12.12 -9.36 18.74
C ASP A 125 12.95 -10.09 17.68
N ARG A 126 12.38 -11.12 17.04
CA ARG A 126 13.02 -11.83 15.93
C ARG A 126 13.20 -10.93 14.71
N VAL A 127 12.14 -10.24 14.26
CA VAL A 127 12.20 -9.32 13.10
C VAL A 127 13.21 -8.20 13.34
N VAL A 128 13.19 -7.59 14.52
CA VAL A 128 14.13 -6.53 14.91
C VAL A 128 15.57 -7.04 14.95
N ARG A 129 15.81 -8.22 15.55
CA ARG A 129 17.14 -8.84 15.59
C ARG A 129 17.67 -9.13 14.20
N MET A 130 16.86 -9.73 13.32
CA MET A 130 17.26 -10.01 11.94
C MET A 130 17.64 -8.72 11.19
N ALA A 131 16.87 -7.66 11.35
CA ALA A 131 17.17 -6.36 10.74
C ALA A 131 18.50 -5.78 11.25
N ARG A 132 18.74 -5.85 12.57
CA ARG A 132 19.99 -5.41 13.20
C ARG A 132 21.19 -6.21 12.70
N ASP A 133 21.11 -7.54 12.74
CA ASP A 133 22.21 -8.45 12.39
C ASP A 133 22.61 -8.31 10.92
N GLN A 134 21.66 -7.94 10.06
CA GLN A 134 21.88 -7.69 8.63
C GLN A 134 22.24 -6.23 8.32
N GLY A 135 22.34 -5.34 9.32
CA GLY A 135 22.61 -3.92 9.13
C GLY A 135 21.58 -3.20 8.25
N LYS A 136 20.31 -3.62 8.33
CA LYS A 136 19.24 -3.08 7.48
C LYS A 136 18.88 -1.66 7.90
N LYS A 137 18.75 -0.79 6.90
CA LYS A 137 18.12 0.54 7.04
C LYS A 137 16.59 0.42 6.94
N CYS A 138 15.88 1.46 7.34
CA CYS A 138 14.42 1.53 7.21
C CYS A 138 14.00 1.24 5.75
N TYR A 139 13.10 0.28 5.54
CA TYR A 139 12.72 -0.14 4.18
C TYR A 139 11.96 0.92 3.40
N ILE A 140 11.32 1.86 4.10
CA ILE A 140 10.57 2.96 3.52
C ILE A 140 11.53 4.10 3.15
N CYS A 141 12.20 4.71 4.14
CA CYS A 141 12.97 5.93 3.89
C CYS A 141 14.49 5.76 3.79
N GLY A 142 15.02 4.58 4.11
CA GLY A 142 16.46 4.32 4.08
C GLY A 142 17.27 5.00 5.19
N CYS A 143 16.65 5.58 6.22
CA CYS A 143 17.41 6.06 7.37
C CYS A 143 18.00 4.90 8.20
N ASP A 144 19.09 5.17 8.90
CA ASP A 144 19.57 4.29 9.96
C ASP A 144 18.52 4.23 11.09
N MET A 145 18.25 3.01 11.55
CA MET A 145 17.30 2.77 12.63
C MET A 145 18.05 2.66 13.95
N ASP A 146 17.48 3.25 15.00
CA ASP A 146 17.97 3.10 16.36
C ASP A 146 17.34 1.86 17.00
N PHE A 147 18.19 0.88 17.33
CA PHE A 147 17.80 -0.39 17.95
C PHE A 147 17.92 -0.36 19.50
N THR A 148 18.28 0.79 20.06
CA THR A 148 18.58 0.97 21.50
C THR A 148 17.56 1.87 22.19
N GLN A 149 17.02 2.85 21.48
CA GLN A 149 16.02 3.78 22.00
C GLN A 149 14.61 3.40 21.56
N ASN A 150 13.63 3.72 22.39
CA ASN A 150 12.21 3.58 22.10
C ASN A 150 11.57 4.98 21.98
N ASN A 151 10.48 5.09 21.22
CA ASN A 151 9.66 6.30 21.06
C ASN A 151 10.36 7.51 20.41
N MET A 152 11.42 7.28 19.64
CA MET A 152 12.08 8.32 18.84
C MET A 152 11.74 8.13 17.37
N ASP A 153 11.83 9.17 16.54
CA ASP A 153 11.50 9.05 15.10
C ASP A 153 12.25 7.92 14.39
N GLN A 154 13.50 7.70 14.78
CA GLN A 154 14.38 6.65 14.24
C GLN A 154 14.31 5.33 15.01
N SER A 155 13.59 5.25 16.14
CA SER A 155 13.48 3.99 16.89
C SER A 155 12.85 2.92 16.01
N VAL A 156 13.41 1.72 16.05
CA VAL A 156 12.91 0.58 15.28
C VAL A 156 11.52 0.15 15.77
N GLU A 157 10.62 -0.05 14.83
CA GLU A 157 9.31 -0.66 15.03
C GLU A 157 9.10 -1.78 14.01
N VAL A 158 8.15 -2.67 14.33
CA VAL A 158 7.74 -3.75 13.43
C VAL A 158 6.46 -3.32 12.75
N GLU A 159 6.51 -3.25 11.43
CA GLU A 159 5.42 -2.83 10.56
C GLU A 159 4.88 -4.02 9.77
N HIS A 160 3.58 -4.00 9.50
CA HIS A 160 2.93 -4.92 8.58
C HIS A 160 3.03 -4.39 7.14
N LEU A 161 3.57 -5.19 6.21
CA LEU A 161 3.60 -4.81 4.79
C LEU A 161 2.17 -4.59 4.27
N TRP A 162 1.31 -5.59 4.44
CA TRP A 162 -0.13 -5.47 4.30
C TRP A 162 -0.75 -5.10 5.66
N PRO A 163 -1.44 -3.94 5.79
CA PRO A 163 -1.98 -3.46 7.06
C PRO A 163 -2.83 -4.50 7.80
N ASN A 164 -2.53 -4.70 9.09
CA ASN A 164 -3.28 -5.65 9.91
C ASN A 164 -4.77 -5.32 9.99
N SER A 165 -5.12 -4.02 10.05
CA SER A 165 -6.51 -3.56 10.09
C SER A 165 -7.31 -3.89 8.82
N LEU A 166 -6.62 -4.25 7.73
CA LEU A 166 -7.17 -4.63 6.43
C LEU A 166 -6.90 -6.10 6.10
N GLY A 167 -6.76 -6.96 7.11
CA GLY A 167 -6.60 -8.39 6.92
C GLY A 167 -5.15 -8.86 6.72
N GLY A 168 -4.17 -8.04 7.10
CA GLY A 168 -2.76 -8.44 7.13
C GLY A 168 -2.46 -9.37 8.29
N GLN A 169 -1.94 -10.55 7.99
CA GLN A 169 -1.56 -11.52 9.02
C GLN A 169 -0.28 -11.10 9.74
N SER A 170 -0.16 -11.50 11.01
CA SER A 170 1.03 -11.25 11.83
C SER A 170 2.07 -12.37 11.68
N VAL A 171 2.48 -12.65 10.43
CA VAL A 171 3.44 -13.69 10.03
C VAL A 171 4.73 -13.06 9.51
N ASP A 172 5.85 -13.80 9.52
CA ASP A 172 7.17 -13.26 9.16
C ASP A 172 7.22 -12.69 7.74
N SER A 173 6.48 -13.26 6.78
CA SER A 173 6.40 -12.78 5.40
C SER A 173 5.71 -11.42 5.28
N ASN A 174 4.87 -11.05 6.26
CA ASN A 174 4.14 -9.78 6.29
C ASN A 174 4.71 -8.77 7.30
N LEU A 175 5.77 -9.11 8.04
CA LEU A 175 6.35 -8.25 9.08
C LEU A 175 7.75 -7.79 8.68
N ILE A 176 8.02 -6.50 8.82
CA ILE A 176 9.30 -5.89 8.50
C ILE A 176 9.69 -4.83 9.53
N ALA A 177 10.99 -4.63 9.74
CA ALA A 177 11.48 -3.55 10.58
C ALA A 177 11.47 -2.21 9.81
N CYS A 178 10.95 -1.16 10.43
CA CYS A 178 11.06 0.21 9.92
C CYS A 178 11.26 1.21 11.06
N CYS A 179 11.59 2.46 10.73
CA CYS A 179 11.63 3.50 11.75
C CYS A 179 10.20 3.92 12.13
N ARG A 180 10.00 4.22 13.42
CA ARG A 180 8.72 4.68 13.98
C ARG A 180 8.06 5.78 13.16
N ARG A 181 8.83 6.78 12.72
CA ARG A 181 8.29 7.89 11.93
C ARG A 181 7.65 7.42 10.61
N CYS A 182 8.27 6.45 9.94
CA CYS A 182 7.70 5.87 8.72
C CYS A 182 6.50 4.97 9.02
N ASN A 183 6.58 4.19 10.11
CA ASN A 183 5.47 3.35 10.54
C ASN A 183 4.19 4.17 10.77
N GLN A 184 4.34 5.28 11.52
CA GLN A 184 3.24 6.19 11.81
C GLN A 184 2.66 6.83 10.55
N ALA A 185 3.51 7.33 9.65
CA ALA A 185 3.06 8.01 8.42
C ALA A 185 2.48 7.05 7.37
N LYS A 186 2.89 5.77 7.35
CA LYS A 186 2.29 4.77 6.44
C LYS A 186 0.85 4.42 6.83
N HIS A 187 0.48 4.60 8.10
CA HIS A 187 -0.88 4.32 8.59
C HIS A 187 -1.40 2.95 8.13
N ASP A 188 -2.59 2.90 7.55
CA ASP A 188 -3.23 1.72 6.99
C ASP A 188 -3.26 1.77 5.45
N TYR A 189 -2.34 2.50 4.81
CA TYR A 189 -2.26 2.54 3.34
C TYR A 189 -1.79 1.19 2.80
N LEU A 190 -2.52 0.66 1.81
CA LEU A 190 -2.25 -0.64 1.15
C LEU A 190 -1.03 -0.57 0.24
N ASP A 191 -1.06 0.40 -0.66
CA ASP A 191 -0.06 0.64 -1.69
C ASP A 191 -0.08 2.13 -2.06
N ALA A 192 0.61 2.48 -3.15
CA ALA A 192 0.73 3.85 -3.61
C ALA A 192 -0.60 4.47 -4.06
N ASP A 193 -1.51 3.64 -4.58
CA ASP A 193 -2.78 4.06 -5.17
C ASP A 193 -3.86 4.27 -4.09
N ASP A 194 -3.55 3.94 -2.83
CA ASP A 194 -4.38 4.22 -1.66
C ASP A 194 -4.10 5.61 -1.05
N PHE A 195 -3.04 6.30 -1.49
CA PHE A 195 -2.73 7.68 -1.07
C PHE A 195 -3.53 8.72 -1.87
N HIS A 196 -3.70 9.91 -1.30
CA HIS A 196 -4.29 11.07 -1.97
C HIS A 196 -3.32 11.68 -3.00
N TYR A 197 -3.15 10.97 -4.13
CA TYR A 197 -2.23 11.37 -5.20
C TYR A 197 -2.58 12.74 -5.80
N GLU A 198 -3.84 13.17 -5.71
CA GLU A 198 -4.31 14.48 -6.14
C GLU A 198 -3.69 15.64 -5.33
N GLU A 199 -3.25 15.38 -4.09
CA GLU A 199 -2.58 16.37 -3.25
C GLU A 199 -1.09 16.53 -3.60
N ILE A 200 -0.54 15.60 -4.37
CA ILE A 200 0.86 15.62 -4.83
C ILE A 200 0.91 16.37 -6.16
N SER A 201 0.72 17.69 -6.09
CA SER A 201 0.80 18.60 -7.24
C SER A 201 1.32 19.96 -6.78
N PHE A 202 2.52 20.33 -7.23
CA PHE A 202 3.24 21.51 -6.77
C PHE A 202 3.63 22.40 -7.94
N ASN A 203 3.36 23.69 -7.78
CA ASN A 203 3.75 24.74 -8.71
C ASN A 203 5.03 25.41 -8.17
N THR A 204 6.18 25.19 -8.79
CA THR A 204 7.36 26.04 -8.54
C THR A 204 8.43 25.91 -9.63
N GLU A 205 8.97 27.06 -10.04
CA GLU A 205 10.32 27.23 -10.61
C GLU A 205 11.42 27.02 -9.53
N ASP A 206 11.03 27.14 -8.24
CA ASP A 206 11.85 27.00 -7.03
C ASP A 206 11.69 25.63 -6.32
N PHE A 207 11.81 24.50 -7.02
CA PHE A 207 12.07 23.22 -6.33
C PHE A 207 13.57 23.19 -6.02
N PRO A 208 14.04 23.48 -4.79
CA PRO A 208 15.45 23.30 -4.49
C PRO A 208 15.67 21.80 -4.54
N GLU A 209 16.59 21.38 -5.40
CA GLU A 209 16.84 20.03 -5.94
C GLU A 209 16.92 18.88 -4.90
N GLU A 210 16.78 19.11 -3.59
CA GLU A 210 16.86 18.08 -2.56
C GLU A 210 15.78 18.10 -1.44
N HIS A 211 14.90 19.10 -1.27
CA HIS A 211 14.20 19.27 0.04
C HIS A 211 12.69 19.63 0.10
N THR A 212 11.92 19.48 -0.97
CA THR A 212 10.55 20.03 -1.05
C THR A 212 9.39 19.06 -0.78
N LEU A 213 9.61 17.74 -0.81
CA LEU A 213 8.63 16.79 -0.27
C LEU A 213 8.76 16.77 1.26
N ARG A 214 8.34 17.85 1.93
CA ARG A 214 8.38 17.91 3.41
C ARG A 214 7.38 16.95 4.03
N ASP A 215 6.27 16.74 3.34
CA ASP A 215 5.27 15.80 3.78
C ASP A 215 5.77 14.36 3.60
N ARG A 216 5.79 13.65 4.73
CA ARG A 216 6.28 12.29 4.80
C ARG A 216 5.35 11.34 4.07
N GLU A 217 4.04 11.56 4.14
CA GLU A 217 3.05 10.71 3.47
C GLU A 217 3.26 10.73 1.96
N GLN A 218 3.49 11.93 1.39
CA GLN A 218 3.79 12.11 -0.02
C GLN A 218 5.08 11.41 -0.45
N LYS A 219 6.15 11.48 0.37
CA LYS A 219 7.38 10.71 0.11
C LYS A 219 7.09 9.21 0.09
N ILE A 220 6.30 8.71 1.05
CA ILE A 220 5.93 7.29 1.12
C ILE A 220 5.11 6.89 -0.09
N ALA A 221 4.13 7.69 -0.52
CA ALA A 221 3.33 7.45 -1.72
C ALA A 221 4.22 7.29 -2.97
N LEU A 222 5.16 8.21 -3.17
CA LEU A 222 6.07 8.19 -4.31
C LEU A 222 7.00 6.97 -4.30
N LEU A 223 7.51 6.60 -3.12
CA LEU A 223 8.33 5.41 -2.93
C LEU A 223 7.52 4.11 -3.09
N ALA A 224 6.28 4.09 -2.59
CA ALA A 224 5.39 2.94 -2.74
C ALA A 224 5.07 2.69 -4.21
N ARG A 225 4.88 3.76 -5.00
CA ARG A 225 4.59 3.64 -6.45
C ARG A 225 5.75 3.01 -7.22
N SER A 226 6.99 3.33 -6.85
CA SER A 226 8.17 2.67 -7.42
C SER A 226 8.45 1.29 -6.79
N ALA A 227 7.50 0.75 -6.02
CA ALA A 227 7.64 -0.49 -5.24
C ALA A 227 8.89 -0.49 -4.35
N TYR A 228 9.22 0.69 -3.80
CA TYR A 228 10.41 0.97 -2.98
C TYR A 228 11.72 0.62 -3.70
N LYS A 229 11.79 0.85 -5.03
CA LYS A 229 12.94 0.55 -5.88
C LYS A 229 13.39 1.76 -6.67
N CYS A 230 14.68 1.78 -7.01
CA CYS A 230 15.22 2.82 -7.88
C CYS A 230 14.57 2.72 -9.27
N SER A 231 14.17 3.86 -9.82
CA SER A 231 13.49 3.96 -11.12
C SER A 231 14.45 3.72 -12.29
N TYR A 232 15.77 3.78 -12.05
CA TYR A 232 16.76 3.46 -13.08
C TYR A 232 16.68 2.00 -13.51
N ARG A 233 16.59 1.78 -14.82
CA ARG A 233 16.40 0.46 -15.42
C ARG A 233 17.49 -0.52 -14.97
N ARG A 234 17.08 -1.69 -14.48
CA ARG A 234 17.93 -2.78 -13.95
C ARG A 234 18.59 -2.50 -12.59
N CYS A 235 18.45 -1.29 -12.02
CA CYS A 235 18.85 -1.07 -10.64
C CYS A 235 17.91 -1.87 -9.71
N LYS A 236 18.49 -2.54 -8.70
CA LYS A 236 17.74 -3.29 -7.69
C LYS A 236 17.85 -2.66 -6.30
N ALA A 237 18.41 -1.45 -6.23
CA ALA A 237 18.56 -0.73 -4.98
C ALA A 237 17.18 -0.44 -4.38
N THR A 238 17.08 -0.65 -3.07
CA THR A 238 15.95 -0.26 -2.23
C THR A 238 16.44 0.70 -1.15
N PRO A 239 15.55 1.46 -0.49
CA PRO A 239 15.96 2.32 0.62
C PRO A 239 16.69 1.55 1.73
N SER A 240 16.28 0.30 1.98
CA SER A 240 16.93 -0.57 2.95
C SER A 240 18.40 -0.90 2.61
N SER A 241 18.75 -0.96 1.32
CA SER A 241 20.10 -1.32 0.86
C SER A 241 20.99 -0.11 0.54
N SER A 242 20.42 0.99 0.05
CA SER A 242 21.21 2.13 -0.46
C SER A 242 20.94 3.45 0.25
N GLY A 243 20.10 3.47 1.29
CA GLY A 243 19.78 4.67 2.04
C GLY A 243 18.67 5.51 1.41
N GLU A 244 18.62 6.79 1.75
CA GLU A 244 17.56 7.69 1.27
C GLU A 244 17.62 7.88 -0.26
N PHE A 245 16.44 7.94 -0.87
CA PHE A 245 16.29 8.17 -2.30
C PHE A 245 16.04 9.64 -2.59
N THR A 246 16.43 10.04 -3.79
CA THR A 246 16.20 11.35 -4.39
C THR A 246 15.01 11.29 -5.36
N TYR A 247 14.44 12.45 -5.71
CA TYR A 247 13.21 12.57 -6.48
C TYR A 247 13.44 13.49 -7.67
N PHE A 248 13.04 13.06 -8.86
CA PHE A 248 13.25 13.80 -10.10
C PHE A 248 11.99 13.85 -10.95
N ARG A 249 11.90 14.84 -11.83
CA ARG A 249 10.81 14.92 -12.81
C ARG A 249 11.14 14.10 -14.05
N ARG A 250 10.22 13.24 -14.46
CA ARG A 250 10.33 12.49 -15.73
C ARG A 250 10.35 13.45 -16.92
N ASN A 251 9.53 14.48 -16.88
CA ASN A 251 9.50 15.60 -17.81
C ASN A 251 9.85 16.90 -17.08
N PRO A 252 11.09 17.43 -17.25
CA PRO A 252 11.50 18.69 -16.64
C PRO A 252 10.70 19.92 -17.08
N GLY A 253 10.03 19.84 -18.23
CA GLY A 253 9.17 20.91 -18.77
C GLY A 253 7.75 20.92 -18.19
N ASP A 254 7.44 20.03 -17.24
CA ASP A 254 6.15 19.93 -16.57
C ASP A 254 6.29 20.21 -15.06
N SER A 255 5.15 20.42 -14.41
CA SER A 255 5.00 20.59 -12.97
C SER A 255 5.42 19.35 -12.18
N TRP A 256 5.68 19.52 -10.89
CA TRP A 256 5.91 18.41 -9.98
C TRP A 256 4.57 17.83 -9.57
N HIS A 257 4.16 16.72 -10.17
CA HIS A 257 2.95 16.02 -9.78
C HIS A 257 3.18 14.52 -9.68
N TYR A 258 2.30 13.81 -8.97
CA TYR A 258 2.43 12.38 -8.69
C TYR A 258 2.98 11.60 -9.89
N LEU A 259 2.29 11.64 -11.04
CA LEU A 259 2.63 10.90 -12.26
C LEU A 259 3.95 11.31 -12.95
N ASN A 260 4.48 12.50 -12.67
CA ASN A 260 5.71 13.02 -13.29
C ASN A 260 6.92 12.98 -12.36
N ILE A 261 6.81 12.44 -11.15
CA ILE A 261 7.96 12.28 -10.25
C ILE A 261 8.51 10.85 -10.39
N ASP A 262 9.80 10.61 -10.30
CA ASP A 262 10.42 9.29 -10.22
C ASP A 262 11.45 9.27 -9.07
N THR A 263 11.72 8.10 -8.47
CA THR A 263 12.61 7.97 -7.30
C THR A 263 13.92 7.26 -7.62
N PHE A 264 15.06 7.77 -7.18
CA PHE A 264 16.39 7.25 -7.53
C PHE A 264 17.28 7.06 -6.30
N CYS A 265 18.10 6.00 -6.30
CA CYS A 265 19.14 5.82 -5.28
C CYS A 265 20.31 6.80 -5.52
N SER A 266 21.19 6.96 -4.52
CA SER A 266 22.35 7.85 -4.58
C SER A 266 23.30 7.60 -5.76
N GLU A 267 23.41 6.36 -6.25
CA GLU A 267 24.24 6.05 -7.43
C GLU A 267 23.63 6.57 -8.75
N HIS A 268 22.31 6.77 -8.79
CA HIS A 268 21.60 7.16 -10.00
C HIS A 268 20.93 8.52 -9.88
N SER A 269 21.20 9.30 -8.82
CA SER A 269 20.64 10.64 -8.66
C SER A 269 21.06 11.57 -9.80
N ASN A 270 22.23 11.37 -10.41
CA ASN A 270 22.67 12.17 -11.56
C ASN A 270 22.04 11.76 -12.89
N ASN A 271 21.22 10.71 -12.93
CA ASN A 271 20.52 10.23 -14.13
C ASN A 271 19.02 10.56 -14.12
N GLY A 272 18.55 11.25 -13.08
CA GLY A 272 17.18 11.74 -12.97
C GLY A 272 16.96 13.04 -13.72
#